data_AF-A0A2D9RHQ9-F1
#
_entry.id   AF-A0A2D9RHQ9-F1
#
_cell.length_a   1.000
_cell.length_b   1.000
_cell.length_c   1.000
_cell.angle_alpha   90.00
_cell.angle_beta   90.00
_cell.angle_gamma   90.00
#
_symmetry.space_group_name_H-M   'P 1'
#
loop_
_entity.id
_entity.type
_entity.pdbx_description
1 polymer ?
#
loop_
_entity_poly.entity_id
_entity_poly.type
_entity_poly.pdbx_seq_one_letter_code
_entity_poly.pdbx_strand_id
1 'polypeptide(L)'
;MQASLVRLASWKIDIKISDGENMHVLQWRRHFTHDEVLVNGRTQQTSYGLWGRETIYGLVFGKDEEGNGGTKVMLVVDPTADALETSYWLEGASVPSGVRIETSEGVLLAHGSLDERAYDRPADFSEWIRKNMGMKW
;
A
#
# COMPACT_ATOMS: atom_id res chain seq x y z
N MET A 1 -4.14 -10.43 12.92
CA MET A 1 -3.38 -9.22 12.57
C MET A 1 -4.27 -8.26 11.78
N GLN A 2 -4.09 -6.94 11.92
CA GLN A 2 -4.89 -5.92 11.23
C GLN A 2 -3.99 -4.80 10.69
N ALA A 3 -4.34 -4.24 9.53
CA ALA A 3 -3.66 -3.09 8.95
C ALA A 3 -4.64 -1.94 8.68
N SER A 4 -4.19 -0.70 8.79
CA SER A 4 -4.98 0.50 8.49
C SER A 4 -4.10 1.58 7.89
N LEU A 5 -4.54 2.14 6.76
CA LEU A 5 -3.86 3.26 6.11
C LEU A 5 -4.01 4.51 6.98
N VAL A 6 -2.88 5.09 7.40
CA VAL A 6 -2.83 6.32 8.20
C VAL A 6 -2.57 7.53 7.31
N ARG A 7 -1.64 7.39 6.36
CA ARG A 7 -1.28 8.46 5.42
C ARG A 7 -0.92 7.89 4.07
N LEU A 8 -1.46 8.54 3.04
CA LEU A 8 -1.03 8.41 1.65
C LEU A 8 -0.78 9.84 1.14
N ALA A 9 0.48 10.18 0.92
CA ALA A 9 0.90 11.53 0.52
C ALA A 9 2.09 11.44 -0.43
N SER A 10 2.50 12.57 -0.99
CA SER A 10 3.60 12.59 -1.95
C SER A 10 4.85 11.93 -1.36
N TRP A 11 5.36 10.95 -2.10
CA TRP A 11 6.53 10.13 -1.72
C TRP A 11 6.43 9.37 -0.40
N LYS A 12 5.25 9.29 0.24
CA LYS A 12 5.13 8.76 1.61
C LYS A 12 3.85 7.96 1.79
N ILE A 13 4.00 6.77 2.34
CA ILE A 13 2.90 5.95 2.84
C ILE A 13 3.16 5.63 4.31
N ASP A 14 2.14 5.75 5.16
CA ASP A 14 2.17 5.21 6.52
C ASP A 14 0.96 4.32 6.77
N ILE A 15 1.25 3.16 7.35
CA ILE A 15 0.28 2.12 7.65
C ILE A 15 0.49 1.74 9.10
N LYS A 16 -0.59 1.76 9.88
CA LYS A 16 -0.60 1.17 11.21
C LYS A 16 -0.87 -0.33 11.06
N ILE A 17 -0.06 -1.14 11.70
CA ILE A 17 -0.24 -2.59 11.80
C ILE A 17 -0.38 -2.96 13.28
N SER A 18 -1.38 -3.78 13.60
CA SER A 18 -1.61 -4.30 14.95
C SER A 18 -1.60 -5.84 14.94
N ASP A 19 -0.78 -6.45 15.79
CA ASP A 19 -0.53 -7.90 15.83
C ASP A 19 -1.01 -8.57 17.13
N GLY A 20 -2.09 -8.04 17.71
CA GLY A 20 -2.58 -8.46 19.02
C GLY A 20 -2.23 -7.40 20.05
N GLU A 21 -1.13 -7.59 20.78
CA GLU A 21 -0.72 -6.67 21.84
C GLU A 21 0.16 -5.51 21.35
N ASN A 22 0.86 -5.67 20.22
CA ASN A 22 1.76 -4.62 19.72
C ASN A 22 1.12 -3.81 18.59
N MET A 23 1.61 -2.57 18.49
CA MET A 23 1.32 -1.67 17.40
C MET A 23 2.61 -1.27 16.70
N HIS A 24 2.61 -1.41 15.38
CA HIS A 24 3.71 -1.04 14.53
C HIS A 24 3.28 0.03 13.53
N VAL A 25 4.21 0.91 13.18
CA VAL A 25 4.06 1.86 12.08
C VAL A 25 4.96 1.39 10.95
N LEU A 26 4.34 0.89 9.88
CA LEU A 26 5.00 0.57 8.61
C LEU A 26 5.00 1.81 7.73
N GLN A 27 6.16 2.16 7.20
CA GLN A 27 6.38 3.38 6.43
C GLN A 27 7.06 3.02 5.12
N TRP A 28 6.56 3.58 4.03
CA TRP A 28 7.28 3.60 2.76
C TRP A 28 7.66 5.04 2.42
N ARG A 29 8.90 5.24 1.98
CA ARG A 29 9.47 6.55 1.62
C ARG A 29 10.11 6.46 0.26
N ARG A 30 9.75 7.39 -0.61
CA ARG A 30 10.43 7.58 -1.88
C ARG A 30 11.42 8.72 -1.79
N HIS A 31 12.60 8.45 -2.30
CA HIS A 31 13.64 9.42 -2.55
C HIS A 31 13.94 9.47 -4.05
N PHE A 32 14.82 10.37 -4.45
CA PHE A 32 15.19 10.52 -5.85
C PHE A 32 15.85 9.24 -6.41
N THR A 33 16.75 8.62 -5.64
CA THR A 33 17.57 7.49 -6.09
C THR A 33 17.17 6.13 -5.51
N HIS A 34 16.29 6.12 -4.52
CA HIS A 34 15.92 4.90 -3.80
C HIS A 34 14.56 5.04 -3.11
N ASP A 35 13.99 3.91 -2.75
CA ASP A 35 12.82 3.81 -1.89
C ASP A 35 13.21 3.07 -0.59
N GLU A 36 12.61 3.44 0.53
CA GLU A 36 12.85 2.81 1.84
C GLU A 36 11.56 2.26 2.43
N VAL A 37 11.67 1.11 3.09
CA VAL A 37 10.63 0.54 3.93
C VAL A 37 11.12 0.53 5.38
N LEU A 38 10.35 1.16 6.27
CA LEU A 38 10.69 1.28 7.68
C LEU A 38 9.57 0.67 8.55
N VAL A 39 9.97 0.04 9.65
CA VAL A 39 9.05 -0.40 10.71
C VAL A 39 9.46 0.29 11.99
N ASN A 40 8.53 1.02 12.61
CA ASN A 40 8.78 1.82 13.82
C ASN A 40 9.97 2.77 13.67
N GLY A 41 10.11 3.38 12.49
CA GLY A 41 11.21 4.29 12.16
C GLY A 41 12.56 3.62 11.88
N ARG A 42 12.67 2.28 11.95
CA ARG A 42 13.88 1.53 11.59
C ARG A 42 13.77 0.96 10.19
N THR A 43 14.73 1.28 9.33
CA THR A 43 14.80 0.74 7.97
C THR A 43 14.90 -0.78 7.98
N GLN A 44 14.00 -1.43 7.26
CA GLN A 44 13.97 -2.88 7.05
C GLN A 44 14.55 -3.24 5.68
N GLN A 45 14.26 -2.43 4.66
CA GLN A 45 14.71 -2.65 3.30
C GLN A 45 14.87 -1.32 2.57
N THR A 46 15.82 -1.28 1.63
CA THR A 46 16.06 -0.15 0.74
C THR A 46 16.19 -0.66 -0.68
N SER A 47 15.46 -0.06 -1.61
CA SER A 47 15.52 -0.39 -3.03
C SER A 47 16.13 0.77 -3.80
N TYR A 48 17.33 0.56 -4.38
CA TYR A 48 18.04 1.57 -5.15
C TYR A 48 17.74 1.45 -6.64
N GLY A 49 17.69 2.59 -7.33
CA GLY A 49 17.58 2.63 -8.79
C GLY A 49 16.87 3.88 -9.29
N LEU A 50 17.27 4.35 -10.47
CA LEU A 50 16.55 5.41 -11.19
C LEU A 50 15.35 4.84 -11.97
N TRP A 51 15.46 3.58 -12.41
CA TRP A 51 14.45 2.84 -13.17
C TRP A 51 14.26 1.45 -12.53
N GLY A 52 13.02 0.95 -12.47
CA GLY A 52 12.74 -0.41 -12.00
C GLY A 52 12.98 -0.66 -10.51
N ARG A 53 12.73 0.34 -9.66
CA ARG A 53 12.74 0.17 -8.20
C ARG A 53 11.72 -0.89 -7.77
N GLU A 54 12.08 -1.63 -6.74
CA GLU A 54 11.24 -2.68 -6.15
C GLU A 54 9.93 -2.09 -5.65
N THR A 55 8.83 -2.77 -5.97
CA THR A 55 7.47 -2.36 -5.58
C THR A 55 6.83 -3.34 -4.61
N ILE A 56 7.48 -4.47 -4.35
CA ILE A 56 6.99 -5.57 -3.52
C ILE A 56 8.05 -5.88 -2.47
N TYR A 57 7.70 -5.80 -1.19
CA TYR A 57 8.63 -5.96 -0.08
C TYR A 57 8.13 -7.02 0.90
N GLY A 58 9.03 -7.91 1.32
CA GLY A 58 8.75 -8.94 2.33
C GLY A 58 9.16 -8.47 3.73
N LEU A 59 8.25 -8.58 4.70
CA LEU A 59 8.44 -8.17 6.08
C LEU A 59 8.01 -9.28 7.04
N VAL A 60 8.52 -9.25 8.27
CA VAL A 60 8.11 -10.17 9.32
C VAL A 60 7.87 -9.39 10.61
N PHE A 61 6.68 -9.52 11.18
CA PHE A 61 6.27 -8.87 12.43
C PHE A 61 6.20 -9.87 13.59
N GLY A 62 6.48 -9.43 14.82
CA GLY A 62 6.38 -10.28 16.00
C GLY A 62 7.42 -11.41 16.10
N LYS A 63 8.63 -11.18 15.59
CA LYS A 63 9.77 -12.08 15.86
C LYS A 63 10.15 -12.02 17.33
N ASP A 64 10.53 -13.15 17.90
CA ASP A 64 11.12 -13.21 19.24
C ASP A 64 12.58 -12.68 19.25
N GLU A 65 13.19 -12.63 20.44
CA GLU A 65 14.57 -12.15 20.63
C GLU A 65 15.61 -12.98 19.87
N GLU A 66 15.32 -14.24 19.58
CA GLU A 66 16.17 -15.15 18.82
C GLU A 66 15.94 -15.03 17.31
N GLY A 67 14.99 -14.19 16.89
CA GLY A 67 14.62 -13.95 15.49
C GLY A 67 13.70 -15.02 14.90
N ASN A 68 13.18 -15.92 15.73
CA ASN A 68 12.28 -17.00 15.34
C ASN A 68 10.81 -16.53 15.32
N GLY A 69 10.00 -17.27 14.55
CA GLY A 69 8.58 -17.01 14.42
C GLY A 69 8.22 -15.72 13.67
N GLY A 70 7.06 -15.17 14.02
CA GLY A 70 6.50 -13.96 13.43
C GLY A 70 5.59 -14.17 12.23
N THR A 71 4.75 -13.16 11.97
CA THR A 71 3.84 -13.12 10.83
C THR A 71 4.53 -12.53 9.61
N LYS A 72 4.61 -13.30 8.53
CA LYS A 72 5.11 -12.84 7.24
C LYS A 72 4.08 -11.94 6.57
N VAL A 73 4.55 -10.79 6.11
CA VAL A 73 3.74 -9.76 5.46
C VAL A 73 4.39 -9.39 4.14
N MET A 74 3.57 -9.23 3.11
CA MET A 74 3.99 -8.62 1.86
C MET A 74 3.38 -7.22 1.76
N LEU A 75 4.22 -6.23 1.53
CA LEU A 75 3.85 -4.87 1.17
C LEU A 75 4.00 -4.71 -0.33
N VAL A 76 2.93 -4.33 -1.02
CA VAL A 76 2.96 -3.94 -2.43
C VAL A 76 2.62 -2.46 -2.52
N VAL A 77 3.44 -1.70 -3.23
CA VAL A 77 3.24 -0.27 -3.50
C VAL A 77 3.07 -0.11 -4.99
N ASP A 78 2.02 0.57 -5.43
CA ASP A 78 1.96 1.11 -6.78
C ASP A 78 2.49 2.55 -6.74
N PRO A 79 3.76 2.74 -7.16
CA PRO A 79 4.40 4.03 -7.09
C PRO A 79 3.97 5.01 -8.18
N THR A 80 3.21 4.54 -9.17
CA THR A 80 2.75 5.33 -10.30
C THR A 80 1.85 6.43 -9.75
N ALA A 81 1.98 7.68 -10.18
CA ALA A 81 0.88 8.65 -10.06
C ALA A 81 0.04 8.57 -11.32
N ASP A 82 -1.24 8.93 -11.23
CA ASP A 82 -2.05 9.15 -12.43
C ASP A 82 -1.35 10.16 -13.35
N ALA A 83 -0.78 9.66 -14.44
CA ALA A 83 0.02 10.43 -15.38
C ALA A 83 -0.80 11.46 -16.16
N LEU A 84 -2.13 11.43 -16.02
CA LEU A 84 -3.06 12.39 -16.62
C LEU A 84 -3.30 13.62 -15.72
N GLU A 85 -2.90 13.59 -14.44
CA GLU A 85 -3.00 14.76 -13.58
C GLU A 85 -1.88 15.76 -13.89
N THR A 86 -2.26 17.00 -14.21
CA THR A 86 -1.32 18.09 -14.55
C THR A 86 -0.39 18.45 -13.37
N SER A 87 -0.78 18.10 -12.14
CA SER A 87 0.04 18.20 -10.91
C SER A 87 1.32 17.35 -10.97
N TYR A 88 1.31 16.26 -11.76
CA TYR A 88 2.45 15.36 -11.98
C TYR A 88 3.71 16.08 -12.49
N TRP A 89 3.53 17.06 -13.37
CA TRP A 89 4.63 17.77 -14.03
C TRP A 89 5.03 19.06 -13.31
N LEU A 90 4.12 19.67 -12.54
CA LEU A 90 4.31 21.00 -11.95
C LEU A 90 4.75 20.98 -10.48
N GLU A 91 4.38 19.95 -9.71
CA GLU A 91 4.62 19.94 -8.25
C GLU A 91 5.65 18.89 -7.79
N GLY A 92 6.20 18.11 -8.72
CA GLY A 92 7.33 17.20 -8.48
C GLY A 92 7.07 16.05 -7.49
N ALA A 93 5.85 15.91 -6.95
CA ALA A 93 5.59 15.07 -5.81
C ALA A 93 4.39 14.13 -6.08
N SER A 94 4.65 13.05 -6.83
CA SER A 94 3.66 11.99 -7.09
C SER A 94 3.25 11.30 -5.77
N VAL A 95 1.94 11.34 -5.48
CA VAL A 95 1.30 10.49 -4.47
C VAL A 95 1.21 9.07 -5.07
N PRO A 96 1.60 8.02 -4.34
CA PRO A 96 1.45 6.65 -4.84
C PRO A 96 -0.02 6.31 -5.14
N SER A 97 -0.30 5.70 -6.29
CA SER A 97 -1.68 5.38 -6.72
C SER A 97 -2.31 4.24 -5.95
N GLY A 98 -1.51 3.41 -5.26
CA GLY A 98 -2.05 2.27 -4.54
C GLY A 98 -1.09 1.65 -3.55
N VAL A 99 -1.66 0.94 -2.58
CA VAL A 99 -0.91 0.13 -1.61
C VAL A 99 -1.72 -1.09 -1.20
N ARG A 100 -1.04 -2.23 -1.02
CA ARG A 100 -1.63 -3.47 -0.55
C ARG A 100 -0.73 -4.13 0.48
N ILE A 101 -1.34 -4.65 1.53
CA ILE A 101 -0.73 -5.46 2.58
C ILE A 101 -1.45 -6.80 2.61
N GLU A 102 -0.68 -7.88 2.54
CA GLU A 102 -1.24 -9.23 2.68
C GLU A 102 -0.33 -10.14 3.50
N THR A 103 -0.95 -11.17 4.08
CA THR A 103 -0.28 -12.30 4.71
C THR A 103 -0.63 -13.57 3.94
N SER A 104 -0.08 -14.71 4.37
CA SER A 104 -0.49 -16.02 3.85
C SER A 104 -1.98 -16.33 4.07
N GLU A 105 -2.64 -15.63 4.98
CA GLU A 105 -4.06 -15.84 5.30
C GLU A 105 -5.00 -14.95 4.45
N GLY A 106 -4.46 -13.90 3.83
CA GLY A 106 -5.23 -13.01 2.95
C GLY A 106 -4.83 -11.54 3.04
N VAL A 107 -5.64 -10.70 2.39
CA VAL A 107 -5.42 -9.25 2.30
C VAL A 107 -5.82 -8.57 3.60
N LEU A 108 -4.90 -7.82 4.20
CA LEU A 108 -5.13 -7.01 5.40
C LEU A 108 -5.55 -5.57 5.07
N LEU A 109 -5.02 -5.02 3.98
CA LEU A 109 -5.31 -3.68 3.50
C LEU A 109 -5.10 -3.66 1.98
N ALA A 110 -6.04 -3.09 1.25
CA ALA A 110 -5.84 -2.72 -0.14
C ALA A 110 -6.44 -1.32 -0.34
N HIS A 111 -5.76 -0.49 -1.13
CA HIS A 111 -6.17 0.88 -1.40
C HIS A 111 -5.72 1.31 -2.79
N GLY A 112 -6.55 2.14 -3.43
CA GLY A 112 -6.23 2.74 -4.73
C GLY A 112 -6.21 1.71 -5.86
N SER A 113 -5.20 1.80 -6.74
CA SER A 113 -5.03 0.91 -7.90
C SER A 113 -4.84 -0.58 -7.55
N LEU A 114 -4.50 -0.88 -6.29
CA LEU A 114 -4.29 -2.24 -5.79
C LEU A 114 -5.49 -2.81 -5.02
N ASP A 115 -6.61 -2.09 -4.96
CA ASP A 115 -7.88 -2.60 -4.41
C ASP A 115 -8.71 -3.25 -5.52
N GLU A 116 -8.89 -4.56 -5.45
CA GLU A 116 -9.73 -5.32 -6.40
C GLU A 116 -11.18 -4.82 -6.41
N ARG A 117 -11.69 -4.26 -5.30
CA ARG A 117 -13.02 -3.64 -5.23
C ARG A 117 -13.12 -2.33 -6.00
N ALA A 118 -11.99 -1.70 -6.33
CA ALA A 118 -12.00 -0.51 -7.19
C ALA A 118 -12.46 -0.87 -8.62
N TYR A 119 -12.27 -2.12 -9.06
CA TYR A 119 -12.75 -2.63 -10.35
C TYR A 119 -14.24 -3.02 -10.33
N ASP A 120 -14.85 -3.20 -9.15
CA ASP A 120 -16.29 -3.42 -8.96
C ASP A 120 -17.12 -2.13 -8.97
N ARG A 121 -16.47 -0.98 -9.22
CA ARG A 121 -17.17 0.28 -9.43
C ARG A 121 -17.90 0.20 -10.78
N PRO A 122 -19.23 0.43 -10.79
CA PRO A 122 -19.99 0.43 -12.05
C PRO A 122 -19.35 1.41 -13.03
N ALA A 123 -19.12 0.94 -14.25
CA ALA A 123 -18.35 1.67 -15.26
C ALA A 123 -19.04 2.98 -15.69
N ASP A 124 -20.35 3.09 -15.45
CA ASP A 124 -21.12 4.31 -15.66
C ASP A 124 -22.23 4.51 -14.60
N PHE A 125 -22.84 5.70 -14.60
CA PHE A 125 -23.96 6.06 -13.73
C PHE A 125 -25.19 5.16 -13.94
N SER A 126 -25.37 4.60 -15.13
CA SER A 126 -26.48 3.70 -15.46
C SER A 126 -26.32 2.33 -14.78
N GLU A 127 -25.11 1.78 -14.73
CA GLU A 127 -24.76 0.57 -13.98
C GLU A 127 -24.88 0.79 -12.48
N TRP A 128 -24.51 1.97 -11.97
CA TRP A 128 -24.70 2.30 -10.56
C TRP A 128 -26.18 2.30 -10.16
N ILE A 129 -27.03 2.95 -10.96
CA ILE A 129 -28.48 2.94 -10.76
C ILE A 129 -29.05 1.52 -10.85
N ARG A 130 -28.63 0.73 -11.84
CA ARG A 130 -29.10 -0.66 -12.03
C ARG A 130 -28.74 -1.55 -10.84
N LYS A 131 -27.52 -1.43 -10.32
CA LYS A 131 -27.02 -2.19 -9.16
C LYS A 131 -27.77 -1.82 -7.88
N ASN A 132 -28.15 -0.55 -7.70
CA ASN A 132 -28.87 -0.07 -6.51
C ASN A 132 -30.40 -0.28 -6.57
N MET A 133 -31.00 -0.33 -7.75
CA MET A 133 -32.47 -0.49 -7.90
C MET A 133 -32.92 -1.95 -8.05
N GLY A 134 -32.02 -2.93 -7.95
CA GLY A 134 -32.38 -4.36 -7.86
C GLY A 134 -33.06 -4.95 -9.10
N MET A 135 -32.98 -4.29 -10.26
CA MET A 135 -33.54 -4.82 -11.50
C MET A 135 -32.61 -5.91 -12.06
N LYS A 136 -32.98 -7.18 -11.83
CA LYS A 136 -32.39 -8.33 -12.49
C LYS A 136 -32.92 -8.43 -13.93
N TRP A 137 -32.08 -8.94 -14.83
CA TRP A 137 -32.43 -9.34 -16.20
C TRP A 137 -33.70 -10.18 -16.26
#